data_AF-A0AAP5D4T6-F1
#
_entry.id   AF-A0AAP5D4T6-F1
#
_cell.length_a   1.000
_cell.length_b   1.000
_cell.length_c   1.000
_cell.angle_alpha   90.00
_cell.angle_beta   90.00
_cell.angle_gamma   90.00
#
_symmetry.space_group_name_H-M   'P 1'
#
loop_
_entity.id
_entity.type
_entity.pdbx_description
1 polymer ?
#
loop_
_entity_poly.entity_id
_entity_poly.type
_entity_poly.pdbx_seq_one_letter_code
_entity_poly.pdbx_strand_id
1 'polypeptide(L)'
;MTRYRRRDQIEIRVADALDAAGSRWSADLIAKRATGVPGYRMTLAFLELEGDGSAFVGIDPAPSREEAEARGEALATDPVRLARLLEAERGG
;
A
#
# COMPACT_ATOMS: atom_id res chain seq x y z
N MET A 1 -18.28 -2.61 -16.26
CA MET A 1 -16.91 -2.17 -16.63
C MET A 1 -15.93 -3.24 -16.18
N THR A 2 -15.33 -3.96 -17.12
CA THR A 2 -14.45 -5.10 -16.86
C THR A 2 -13.10 -4.57 -16.36
N ARG A 3 -12.81 -4.71 -15.06
CA ARG A 3 -11.47 -4.41 -14.53
C ARG A 3 -10.48 -5.35 -15.22
N TYR A 4 -9.63 -4.79 -16.07
CA TYR A 4 -8.51 -5.51 -16.68
C TYR A 4 -7.54 -5.89 -15.55
N ARG A 5 -7.74 -7.07 -14.94
CA ARG A 5 -6.81 -7.63 -13.96
C ARG A 5 -5.49 -7.89 -14.67
N ARG A 6 -4.58 -6.93 -14.60
CA ARG A 6 -3.17 -7.13 -14.97
C ARG A 6 -2.67 -8.32 -14.16
N ARG A 7 -2.39 -9.45 -14.84
CA ARG A 7 -2.06 -10.74 -14.22
C ARG A 7 -0.78 -10.68 -13.36
N ASP A 8 -0.02 -9.61 -13.51
CA ASP A 8 1.25 -9.24 -12.90
C ASP A 8 1.16 -8.25 -11.73
N GLN A 9 -0.05 -7.77 -11.39
CA GLN A 9 -0.27 -6.80 -10.31
C GLN A 9 -1.41 -7.25 -9.38
N ILE A 10 -1.20 -7.04 -8.09
CA ILE A 10 -2.15 -7.28 -7.01
C ILE A 10 -2.33 -5.95 -6.29
N GLU A 11 -3.58 -5.58 -6.03
CA GLU A 11 -3.94 -4.40 -5.27
C GLU A 11 -4.80 -4.87 -4.09
N ILE A 12 -4.41 -4.49 -2.89
CA ILE A 12 -5.05 -4.88 -1.63
C ILE A 12 -5.39 -3.58 -0.90
N ARG A 13 -6.68 -3.32 -0.71
CA ARG A 13 -7.14 -2.22 0.14
C ARG A 13 -6.74 -2.54 1.58
N VAL A 14 -5.86 -1.73 2.16
CA VAL A 14 -5.41 -1.93 3.55
C VAL A 14 -6.03 -0.92 4.52
N ALA A 15 -6.48 0.24 4.03
CA ALA A 15 -7.32 1.14 4.80
C ALA A 15 -8.26 1.95 3.91
N ASP A 16 -9.55 2.00 4.24
CA ASP A 16 -10.50 2.90 3.59
C ASP A 16 -10.50 4.31 4.18
N ALA A 17 -10.16 4.40 5.47
CA ALA A 17 -10.04 5.64 6.22
C ALA A 17 -9.00 5.47 7.32
N LEU A 18 -7.96 6.29 7.28
CA LEU A 18 -6.86 6.35 8.23
C LEU A 18 -6.61 7.81 8.58
N ASP A 19 -6.79 8.17 9.85
CA ASP A 19 -6.44 9.51 10.35
C ASP A 19 -4.93 9.53 10.66
N ALA A 20 -4.16 10.29 9.89
CA ALA A 20 -2.71 10.37 10.00
C ALA A 20 -2.17 11.66 9.39
N ALA A 21 -1.05 12.17 9.92
CA ALA A 21 -0.44 13.42 9.42
C ALA A 21 -1.42 14.61 9.33
N GLY A 22 -2.41 14.68 10.23
CA GLY A 22 -3.41 15.76 10.29
C GLY A 22 -4.53 15.67 9.25
N SER A 23 -4.57 14.63 8.42
CA SER A 23 -5.57 14.43 7.38
C SER A 23 -6.13 13.01 7.40
N ARG A 24 -7.21 12.79 6.64
CA ARG A 24 -7.82 11.48 6.46
C ARG A 24 -7.39 10.86 5.14
N TRP A 25 -6.92 9.62 5.18
CA TRP A 25 -6.30 8.92 4.06
C TRP A 25 -6.98 7.59 3.76
N SER A 26 -6.93 7.17 2.50
CA SER A 26 -7.06 5.77 2.12
C SER A 26 -5.67 5.21 1.80
N ALA A 27 -5.52 3.89 1.95
CA ALA A 27 -4.27 3.21 1.66
C ALA A 27 -4.52 1.90 0.88
N ASP A 28 -3.82 1.76 -0.24
CA ASP A 28 -3.79 0.55 -1.06
C ASP A 28 -2.37 0.00 -1.10
N LEU A 29 -2.22 -1.29 -0.83
CA LEU A 29 -0.99 -2.01 -1.08
C LEU A 29 -0.97 -2.50 -2.52
N ILE A 30 0.02 -2.05 -3.28
CA ILE A 30 0.27 -2.44 -4.66
C ILE A 30 1.47 -3.38 -4.68
N ALA A 31 1.24 -4.64 -5.03
CA ALA A 31 2.28 -5.64 -5.27
C ALA A 31 2.38 -5.92 -6.76
N LYS A 32 3.52 -5.58 -7.37
CA LYS A 32 3.74 -5.72 -8.81
C LYS A 32 4.98 -6.57 -9.09
N ARG A 33 4.85 -7.55 -10.00
CA ARG A 33 6.01 -8.30 -10.48
C ARG A 33 6.92 -7.34 -11.26
N ALA A 34 8.18 -7.24 -10.85
CA ALA A 34 9.15 -6.33 -11.42
C ALA A 34 10.45 -7.05 -11.78
N THR A 35 11.11 -6.62 -12.85
CA THR A 35 12.45 -7.12 -13.21
C THR A 35 13.47 -6.67 -12.17
N GLY A 36 14.35 -7.57 -11.73
CA GLY A 36 15.40 -7.26 -10.74
C GLY A 36 14.99 -7.43 -9.28
N VAL A 37 13.76 -7.85 -8.99
CA VAL A 37 13.31 -8.23 -7.65
C VAL A 37 12.82 -9.69 -7.68
N PRO A 38 13.32 -10.58 -6.82
CA PRO A 38 12.74 -11.91 -6.65
C PRO A 38 11.30 -11.77 -6.11
N GLY A 39 10.30 -11.98 -6.96
CA GLY A 39 8.88 -11.93 -6.60
C GLY A 39 8.18 -10.62 -6.98
N TYR A 40 7.63 -9.93 -5.98
CA TYR A 40 6.78 -8.75 -6.10
C TYR A 40 7.41 -7.57 -5.39
N ARG A 41 7.61 -6.46 -6.11
CA ARG A 41 7.87 -5.17 -5.50
C ARG A 41 6.58 -4.67 -4.84
N MET A 42 6.68 -4.18 -3.62
CA MET A 42 5.54 -3.75 -2.82
C MET A 42 5.60 -2.24 -2.58
N THR A 43 4.46 -1.57 -2.71
CA THR A 43 4.34 -0.12 -2.51
C THR A 43 2.98 0.18 -1.89
N LEU A 44 2.97 0.90 -0.78
CA LEU A 44 1.76 1.47 -0.21
C LEU A 44 1.48 2.81 -0.90
N ALA A 45 0.30 2.93 -1.51
CA ALA A 45 -0.21 4.17 -2.06
C ALA A 45 -1.21 4.76 -1.07
N PHE A 46 -0.88 5.92 -0.52
CA PHE A 46 -1.77 6.70 0.33
C PHE A 46 -2.39 7.82 -0.49
N LEU A 47 -3.72 7.95 -0.42
CA LEU A 47 -4.48 9.01 -1.07
C LEU A 47 -5.31 9.74 -0.03
N GLU A 48 -5.15 11.06 0.04
CA GLU A 48 -5.94 11.91 0.92
C GLU A 48 -7.41 11.90 0.47
N LEU A 49 -8.35 11.72 1.40
CA LEU A 49 -9.77 11.61 1.08
C LEU A 49 -10.43 12.97 0.85
N GLU A 50 -9.95 14.00 1.54
CA GLU A 50 -10.54 15.35 1.54
C GLU A 50 -9.63 16.39 0.86
N GLY A 51 -8.49 15.95 0.32
CA GLY A 51 -7.48 16.79 -0.32
C GLY A 51 -6.93 16.16 -1.60
N ASP A 52 -5.86 16.76 -2.13
CA ASP A 52 -5.13 16.28 -3.30
C ASP A 52 -3.79 15.62 -2.94
N GLY A 53 -3.54 15.40 -1.65
CA GLY A 53 -2.35 14.73 -1.16
C GLY A 53 -2.23 13.28 -1.61
N SER A 54 -1.03 12.89 -2.02
CA SER A 54 -0.66 11.50 -2.26
C SER A 54 0.72 11.21 -1.71
N ALA A 55 0.94 9.98 -1.24
CA ALA A 55 2.24 9.51 -0.78
C ALA A 55 2.44 8.04 -1.19
N PHE A 56 3.68 7.68 -1.51
CA PHE A 56 4.02 6.34 -1.99
C PHE A 56 5.18 5.78 -1.19
N VAL A 57 4.90 4.80 -0.33
CA VAL A 57 5.91 4.21 0.54
C VAL A 57 6.33 2.85 0.00
N GLY A 58 7.61 2.72 -0.36
CA GLY A 58 8.19 1.42 -0.68
C GLY A 58 8.31 0.56 0.58
N ILE A 59 7.85 -0.68 0.52
CA ILE A 59 8.04 -1.66 1.61
C ILE A 59 8.75 -2.90 1.09
N ASP A 60 9.19 -3.76 2.01
CA ASP A 60 9.93 -4.98 1.67
C ASP A 60 9.21 -5.81 0.62
N PRO A 61 9.91 -6.28 -0.43
CA PRO A 61 9.32 -7.11 -1.47
C PRO A 61 8.81 -8.44 -0.92
N ALA A 62 7.80 -9.01 -1.59
CA ALA A 62 7.27 -10.33 -1.28
C ALA A 62 7.75 -11.37 -2.32
N PRO A 63 8.30 -12.52 -1.92
CA PRO A 63 8.74 -13.58 -2.83
C PRO A 63 7.61 -14.22 -3.64
N SER A 64 6.37 -14.20 -3.13
CA SER A 64 5.22 -14.85 -3.75
C SER A 64 3.97 -13.96 -3.67
N ARG A 65 2.95 -14.36 -4.44
CA ARG A 65 1.63 -13.73 -4.39
C ARG A 65 0.97 -13.90 -3.02
N GLU A 66 1.03 -15.11 -2.47
CA GLU A 66 0.45 -15.45 -1.16
C GLU A 66 1.07 -14.61 -0.05
N GLU A 67 2.40 -14.44 -0.06
CA GLU A 67 3.11 -13.59 0.90
C GLU A 67 2.75 -12.11 0.73
N ALA A 68 2.53 -11.64 -0.50
CA ALA A 68 2.05 -10.28 -0.74
C ALA A 68 0.63 -10.07 -0.18
N GLU A 69 -0.25 -11.06 -0.35
CA GLU A 69 -1.62 -11.08 0.18
C GLU A 69 -1.60 -11.09 1.72
N ALA A 70 -0.83 -11.98 2.34
CA ALA A 70 -0.68 -12.07 3.79
C ALA A 70 -0.13 -10.77 4.42
N ARG A 71 0.84 -10.12 3.77
CA ARG A 71 1.36 -8.81 4.22
C ARG A 71 0.32 -7.71 4.11
N GLY A 72 -0.49 -7.72 3.05
CA GLY A 72 -1.61 -6.80 2.90
C GLY A 72 -2.64 -6.95 4.02
N GLU A 73 -3.03 -8.19 4.33
CA GLU A 73 -3.94 -8.49 5.45
C GLU A 73 -3.35 -8.05 6.80
N ALA A 74 -2.07 -8.34 7.05
CA ALA A 74 -1.39 -7.92 8.28
C ALA A 74 -1.41 -6.39 8.43
N LEU A 75 -1.13 -5.64 7.36
CA LEU A 75 -1.21 -4.18 7.34
C LEU A 75 -2.63 -3.66 7.55
N ALA A 76 -3.64 -4.33 6.98
CA ALA A 76 -5.04 -3.96 7.16
C ALA A 76 -5.49 -4.09 8.63
N THR A 77 -4.88 -5.00 9.37
CA THR A 77 -5.13 -5.16 10.82
C THR A 77 -4.27 -4.27 11.71
N ASP A 78 -3.37 -3.47 11.14
CA ASP A 78 -2.42 -2.62 11.88
C ASP A 78 -2.44 -1.16 11.40
N PRO A 79 -3.50 -0.40 11.72
CA PRO A 79 -3.63 1.00 11.31
C PRO A 79 -2.55 1.90 11.93
N VAL A 80 -2.02 1.54 13.11
CA VAL A 80 -0.95 2.31 13.78
C VAL A 80 0.33 2.23 12.95
N ARG A 81 0.68 1.06 12.43
CA ARG A 81 1.82 0.90 11.53
C ARG A 81 1.64 1.67 10.23
N LEU A 82 0.44 1.65 9.64
CA LEU A 82 0.16 2.43 8.41
C LEU A 82 0.33 3.94 8.65
N ALA A 83 -0.21 4.47 9.75
CA ALA A 83 -0.05 5.88 10.11
C ALA A 83 1.42 6.26 10.28
N ARG A 84 2.21 5.44 11.00
CA ARG A 84 3.65 5.67 11.19
C ARG A 84 4.44 5.69 9.88
N LEU A 85 4.12 4.78 8.95
CA LEU A 85 4.77 4.74 7.63
C LEU A 85 4.47 6.01 6.83
N LEU A 86 3.23 6.48 6.86
CA LEU A 86 2.83 7.72 6.19
C LEU A 86 3.47 8.96 6.83
N GLU A 87 3.50 9.04 8.15
CA GLU A 87 4.13 10.14 8.89
C GLU A 87 5.62 10.22 8.62
N ALA A 88 6.31 9.07 8.59
CA ALA A 88 7.73 9.01 8.27
C ALA A 88 8.04 9.51 6.84
N GLU A 89 7.18 9.18 5.87
CA GLU A 89 7.32 9.65 4.48
C GLU A 89 7.06 11.15 4.35
N ARG A 90 6.07 11.71 5.07
CA ARG A 90 5.71 13.13 4.98
C ARG A 90 6.60 14.07 5.81
N GLY A 91 7.28 13.53 6.82
CA GLY A 91 8.18 14.28 7.71
C GLY A 91 9.66 14.24 7.30
N GLY A 92 9.98 13.59 6.18
CA GLY A 92 11.33 13.51 5.60
C GLY A 92 11.73 14.73 4.77
#